data_AF-A0A136MS04-F1
#
_entry.id   AF-A0A136MS04-F1
#
_cell.length_a   1.000
_cell.length_b   1.000
_cell.length_c   1.000
_cell.angle_alpha   90.00
_cell.angle_beta   90.00
_cell.angle_gamma   90.00
#
_symmetry.space_group_name_H-M   'P 1'
#
loop_
_entity.id
_entity.type
_entity.pdbx_description
1 polymer ?
#
loop_
_entity_poly.entity_id
_entity_poly.type
_entity_poly.pdbx_seq_one_letter_code
_entity_poly.pdbx_strand_id
1 'polypeptide(L)'
;MNHTTLKLIVALFFSMIIMDASAQQKYQLANQYYNSGEYEKAAQVYRSLHNESPHNKTYFNMYIQCLLDLKDFNQAQKVVSEALKNNPDDLTLYVTNGNLLERMGEIDKAETQYKKAIQGLAPDPSAVINLANTFTNLAKYDMAIETYLKGNKLINVDNMFVYNLADLYRRKGDVKNMIKYYLISAEKENSSSNIQTSLQRFLGEDDYTELQKQLYQKIQEKPDAYQFGELLEWSFMQKKEYEKALRQARALDRQLDENGARVYRLGEIFYKDKDYDTAIEAYTYVVNTKGRNTSFYLDAKRGLLKSKKAKVTQNFSYTKEDLLSLKNEYRLFLDEMGRNTQTAMLMQEYADFEALYVNELDTAIAILEEVKSFGGLHPEVMANVKLNLGNYYLMNGDRWEASLLFSQVDKDFKEGQVGENARYYNARLSYFTGDFAWAQEQFKILKGATSKLISNDAIDMSVFILDNLGMDTTHATLQMFADADLLAFQNKYQQALSKLDSINIVFPGHSLEDDILYTKAHIFKKLRRTDDMIEMYQQLIEKFPEEIKTDDAIFELAEFYETQLNQPEKALPLYEKLFMDYSGSTYSAEARIRFRRLRGDTI
;
A
#
# COMPACT_ATOMS: atom_id res chain seq x y z
N MET A 1 49.86 -44.61 16.99
CA MET A 1 50.44 -43.34 16.51
C MET A 1 51.49 -42.89 17.51
N ASN A 2 52.76 -42.78 17.12
CA ASN A 2 53.82 -42.36 18.05
C ASN A 2 53.64 -40.90 18.46
N HIS A 3 54.01 -40.56 19.70
CA HIS A 3 53.86 -39.21 20.26
C HIS A 3 54.54 -38.11 19.41
N THR A 4 55.60 -38.49 18.68
CA THR A 4 56.33 -37.67 17.71
C THR A 4 55.56 -37.41 16.42
N THR A 5 54.81 -38.39 15.90
CA THR A 5 53.98 -38.20 14.69
C THR A 5 52.77 -37.31 14.97
N LEU A 6 52.16 -37.40 16.16
CA LEU A 6 51.08 -36.49 16.57
C LEU A 6 51.57 -35.04 16.76
N LYS A 7 52.76 -34.82 17.37
CA LYS A 7 53.36 -33.48 17.50
C LYS A 7 53.73 -32.87 16.15
N LEU A 8 54.22 -33.68 15.20
CA LEU A 8 54.54 -33.21 13.85
C LEU A 8 53.28 -32.78 13.09
N ILE A 9 52.20 -33.55 13.20
CA ILE A 9 50.90 -33.21 12.59
C ILE A 9 50.32 -31.93 13.21
N VAL A 10 50.36 -31.78 14.54
CA VAL A 10 49.89 -30.56 15.21
C VAL A 10 50.74 -29.34 14.85
N ALA A 11 52.06 -29.48 14.74
CA ALA A 11 52.96 -28.39 14.32
C ALA A 11 52.74 -28.01 12.85
N LEU A 12 52.55 -28.99 11.95
CA LEU A 12 52.19 -28.75 10.55
C LEU A 12 50.82 -28.06 10.45
N PHE A 13 49.84 -28.48 11.25
CA PHE A 13 48.51 -27.86 11.30
C PHE A 13 48.57 -26.42 11.81
N PHE A 14 49.34 -26.14 12.87
CA PHE A 14 49.56 -24.77 13.36
C PHE A 14 50.33 -23.91 12.35
N SER A 15 51.29 -24.47 11.61
CA SER A 15 52.01 -23.74 10.57
C SER A 15 51.12 -23.37 9.38
N MET A 16 50.18 -24.25 8.99
CA MET A 16 49.18 -23.93 7.96
C MET A 16 48.26 -22.80 8.41
N ILE A 17 47.76 -22.82 9.67
CA ILE A 17 46.90 -21.76 10.21
C ILE A 17 47.61 -20.40 10.24
N ILE A 18 48.89 -20.36 10.59
CA ILE A 18 49.68 -19.11 10.63
C ILE A 18 49.96 -18.57 9.22
N MET A 19 50.23 -19.44 8.24
CA MET A 19 50.42 -19.05 6.84
C MET A 19 49.12 -18.52 6.22
N ASP A 20 47.97 -19.15 6.50
CA ASP A 20 46.65 -18.68 6.03
C ASP A 20 46.27 -17.33 6.64
N ALA A 21 46.53 -17.11 7.94
CA ALA A 21 46.27 -15.83 8.58
C ALA A 21 47.12 -14.68 7.99
N SER A 22 48.38 -14.98 7.65
CA SER A 22 49.30 -14.02 7.01
C SER A 22 48.88 -13.68 5.57
N ALA A 23 48.50 -14.69 4.77
CA ALA A 23 48.01 -14.48 3.41
C ALA A 23 46.70 -13.67 3.40
N GLN A 24 45.78 -13.94 4.32
CA GLN A 24 44.53 -13.19 4.46
C GLN A 24 44.78 -11.72 4.82
N GLN A 25 45.73 -11.43 5.73
CA GLN A 25 46.09 -10.07 6.10
C GLN A 25 46.74 -9.31 4.92
N LYS A 26 47.64 -9.96 4.18
CA LYS A 26 48.21 -9.41 2.93
C LYS A 26 47.12 -9.13 1.89
N TYR A 27 46.16 -10.03 1.74
CA TYR A 27 45.04 -9.87 0.80
C TYR A 27 44.15 -8.67 1.17
N GLN A 28 43.83 -8.51 2.45
CA GLN A 28 43.08 -7.34 2.93
C GLN A 28 43.82 -6.03 2.69
N LEU A 29 45.13 -6.01 2.93
CA LEU A 29 45.98 -4.85 2.65
C LEU A 29 46.03 -4.52 1.15
N ALA A 30 46.14 -5.54 0.29
CA ALA A 30 46.09 -5.36 -1.15
C ALA A 30 44.75 -4.79 -1.63
N ASN A 31 43.62 -5.28 -1.08
CA ASN A 31 42.29 -4.74 -1.35
C ASN A 31 42.18 -3.28 -0.89
N GLN A 32 42.76 -2.92 0.27
CA GLN A 32 42.77 -1.55 0.75
C GLN A 32 43.54 -0.63 -0.21
N TYR A 33 44.74 -1.03 -0.64
CA TYR A 33 45.50 -0.27 -1.63
C TYR A 33 44.73 -0.12 -2.95
N TYR A 34 44.12 -1.20 -3.43
CA TYR A 34 43.32 -1.18 -4.67
C TYR A 34 42.13 -0.22 -4.56
N ASN A 35 41.37 -0.28 -3.46
CA ASN A 35 40.22 0.59 -3.24
C ASN A 35 40.60 2.06 -3.03
N SER A 36 41.81 2.33 -2.53
CA SER A 36 42.38 3.68 -2.42
C SER A 36 42.97 4.22 -3.73
N GLY A 37 42.94 3.43 -4.82
CA GLY A 37 43.54 3.79 -6.12
C GLY A 37 45.06 3.65 -6.16
N GLU A 38 45.69 3.08 -5.12
CA GLU A 38 47.14 2.84 -5.05
C GLU A 38 47.51 1.55 -5.78
N TYR A 39 47.22 1.49 -7.08
CA TYR A 39 47.29 0.26 -7.87
C TYR A 39 48.69 -0.34 -7.97
N GLU A 40 49.77 0.46 -7.95
CA GLU A 40 51.14 -0.06 -7.95
C GLU A 40 51.45 -0.86 -6.68
N LYS A 41 51.04 -0.34 -5.52
CA LYS A 41 51.23 -1.03 -4.24
C LYS A 41 50.38 -2.30 -4.18
N ALA A 42 49.12 -2.19 -4.64
CA ALA A 42 48.24 -3.34 -4.75
C ALA A 42 48.84 -4.43 -5.66
N ALA A 43 49.34 -4.06 -6.84
CA ALA A 43 49.96 -4.98 -7.80
C ALA A 43 51.16 -5.72 -7.20
N GLN A 44 52.02 -5.04 -6.43
CA GLN A 44 53.15 -5.68 -5.76
C GLN A 44 52.70 -6.74 -4.76
N VAL A 45 51.70 -6.44 -3.93
CA VAL A 45 51.19 -7.37 -2.92
C VAL A 45 50.45 -8.53 -3.58
N TYR A 46 49.57 -8.29 -4.56
CA TYR A 46 48.89 -9.37 -5.29
C TYR A 46 49.85 -10.24 -6.09
N ARG A 47 50.92 -9.69 -6.66
CA ARG A 47 51.98 -10.47 -7.30
C ARG A 47 52.66 -11.40 -6.30
N SER A 48 52.99 -10.92 -5.11
CA SER A 48 53.56 -11.75 -4.03
C SER A 48 52.60 -12.88 -3.66
N LEU A 49 51.33 -12.56 -3.43
CA LEU A 49 50.28 -13.52 -3.10
C LEU A 49 50.07 -14.56 -4.21
N HIS A 50 50.08 -14.13 -5.48
CA HIS A 50 49.98 -15.03 -6.62
C HIS A 50 51.19 -15.98 -6.72
N ASN A 51 52.41 -15.47 -6.49
CA ASN A 51 53.61 -16.31 -6.49
C ASN A 51 53.62 -17.31 -5.31
N GLU A 52 53.15 -16.88 -4.14
CA GLU A 52 53.04 -17.72 -2.94
C GLU A 52 51.92 -18.78 -3.07
N SER A 53 50.87 -18.49 -3.85
CA SER A 53 49.74 -19.38 -4.08
C SER A 53 49.28 -19.37 -5.55
N PRO A 54 50.03 -20.02 -6.46
CA PRO A 54 49.78 -19.95 -7.91
C PRO A 54 48.41 -20.48 -8.36
N HIS A 55 47.78 -21.34 -7.55
CA HIS A 55 46.45 -21.90 -7.83
C HIS A 55 45.29 -21.02 -7.37
N ASN A 56 45.56 -19.96 -6.60
CA ASN A 56 44.50 -19.06 -6.14
C ASN A 56 44.16 -18.06 -7.25
N LYS A 57 43.05 -18.32 -7.95
CA LYS A 57 42.56 -17.50 -9.07
C LYS A 57 42.22 -16.06 -8.66
N THR A 58 41.81 -15.83 -7.42
CA THR A 58 41.48 -14.48 -6.93
C THR A 58 42.72 -13.60 -6.93
N TYR A 59 43.86 -14.09 -6.44
CA TYR A 59 45.10 -13.32 -6.43
C TYR A 59 45.61 -13.02 -7.84
N PHE A 60 45.52 -14.01 -8.73
CA PHE A 60 45.84 -13.81 -10.15
C PHE A 60 44.95 -12.74 -10.79
N ASN A 61 43.63 -12.85 -10.65
CA ASN A 61 42.68 -11.92 -11.25
C ASN A 61 42.87 -10.49 -10.72
N MET A 62 43.08 -10.32 -9.42
CA MET A 62 43.33 -9.00 -8.83
C MET A 62 44.68 -8.41 -9.26
N TYR A 63 45.71 -9.24 -9.41
CA TYR A 63 46.99 -8.78 -9.94
C TYR A 63 46.85 -8.28 -11.38
N ILE A 64 46.19 -9.05 -12.25
CA ILE A 64 45.90 -8.61 -13.63
C ILE A 64 45.07 -7.33 -13.64
N GLN A 65 44.04 -7.23 -12.80
CA GLN A 65 43.20 -6.04 -12.71
C GLN A 65 44.02 -4.79 -12.34
N CYS A 66 44.93 -4.90 -11.37
CA CYS A 66 45.84 -3.79 -11.06
C CYS A 66 46.69 -3.38 -12.27
N LEU A 67 47.26 -4.34 -13.00
CA LEU A 67 48.04 -4.05 -14.21
C LEU A 67 47.21 -3.36 -15.30
N LEU A 68 45.94 -3.76 -15.46
CA LEU A 68 45.02 -3.13 -16.41
C LEU A 68 44.66 -1.70 -16.03
N ASP A 69 44.52 -1.41 -14.74
CA ASP A 69 44.20 -0.05 -14.25
C ASP A 69 45.43 0.86 -14.27
N LEU A 70 46.62 0.29 -14.09
CA LEU A 70 47.91 0.94 -14.34
C LEU A 70 48.22 1.14 -15.84
N LYS A 71 47.45 0.49 -16.72
CA LYS A 71 47.72 0.39 -18.16
C LYS A 71 49.09 -0.23 -18.49
N ASP A 72 49.64 -1.05 -17.60
CA ASP A 72 50.83 -1.86 -17.88
C ASP A 72 50.44 -3.13 -18.65
N PHE A 73 50.03 -2.92 -19.90
CA PHE A 73 49.57 -3.98 -20.78
C PHE A 73 50.68 -4.98 -21.12
N ASN A 74 51.94 -4.55 -21.14
CA ASN A 74 53.08 -5.41 -21.44
C ASN A 74 53.28 -6.45 -20.34
N GLN A 75 53.27 -6.02 -19.07
CA GLN A 75 53.38 -6.93 -17.95
C GLN A 75 52.15 -7.84 -17.84
N ALA A 76 50.95 -7.29 -18.03
CA ALA A 76 49.72 -8.08 -18.03
C ALA A 76 49.73 -9.17 -19.11
N GLN A 77 50.13 -8.83 -20.34
CA GLN A 77 50.20 -9.78 -21.45
C GLN A 77 51.21 -10.91 -21.17
N LYS A 78 52.36 -10.58 -20.58
CA LYS A 78 53.37 -11.58 -20.22
C LYS A 78 52.82 -12.58 -19.18
N VAL A 79 52.17 -12.07 -18.13
CA VAL A 79 51.60 -12.87 -17.04
C VAL A 79 50.43 -13.74 -17.54
N VAL A 80 49.52 -13.17 -18.33
CA VAL A 80 48.39 -13.91 -18.91
C VAL A 80 48.86 -14.98 -19.90
N SER A 81 49.86 -14.68 -20.74
CA SER A 81 50.41 -15.64 -21.70
C SER A 81 51.10 -16.82 -21.01
N GLU A 82 51.82 -16.56 -19.92
CA GLU A 82 52.43 -17.61 -19.09
C GLU A 82 51.35 -18.48 -18.42
N ALA A 83 50.30 -17.87 -17.86
CA ALA A 83 49.19 -18.60 -17.27
C ALA A 83 48.47 -19.50 -18.29
N LEU A 84 48.19 -18.97 -19.49
CA LEU A 84 47.59 -19.74 -20.59
C LEU A 84 48.48 -20.90 -21.06
N LYS A 85 49.80 -20.70 -21.09
CA LYS A 85 50.74 -21.77 -21.43
C LYS A 85 50.74 -22.89 -20.39
N ASN A 86 50.64 -22.54 -19.11
CA ASN A 86 50.66 -23.50 -18.01
C ASN A 86 49.31 -24.23 -17.85
N ASN A 87 48.20 -23.55 -18.15
CA ASN A 87 46.84 -24.09 -18.00
C ASN A 87 45.98 -23.80 -19.24
N PRO A 88 46.26 -24.44 -20.40
CA PRO A 88 45.58 -24.15 -21.65
C PRO A 88 44.09 -24.52 -21.65
N ASP A 89 43.65 -25.35 -20.71
CA ASP A 89 42.26 -25.79 -20.58
C ASP A 89 41.42 -24.89 -19.65
N ASP A 90 42.05 -23.93 -18.95
CA ASP A 90 41.32 -22.99 -18.10
C ASP A 90 40.64 -21.90 -18.94
N LEU A 91 39.38 -22.13 -19.27
CA LEU A 91 38.56 -21.22 -20.09
C LEU A 91 38.48 -19.79 -19.52
N THR A 92 38.62 -19.62 -18.20
CA THR A 92 38.59 -18.29 -17.57
C THR A 92 39.80 -17.43 -17.96
N LEU A 93 40.95 -18.04 -18.27
CA LEU A 93 42.14 -17.32 -18.72
C LEU A 93 41.97 -16.71 -20.12
N TYR A 94 41.18 -17.34 -20.98
CA TYR A 94 40.83 -16.78 -22.28
C TYR A 94 39.94 -15.55 -22.14
N VAL A 95 39.05 -15.52 -21.13
CA VAL A 95 38.27 -14.32 -20.79
C VAL A 95 39.16 -13.21 -20.26
N THR A 96 40.10 -13.53 -19.36
CA THR A 96 41.09 -12.56 -18.86
C THR A 96 41.94 -11.99 -20.00
N ASN A 97 42.39 -12.84 -20.94
CA ASN A 97 43.14 -12.41 -22.12
C ASN A 97 42.29 -11.54 -23.05
N GLY A 98 41.02 -11.90 -23.27
CA GLY A 98 40.09 -11.09 -24.03
C GLY A 98 39.90 -9.71 -23.43
N ASN A 99 39.70 -9.61 -22.11
CA ASN A 99 39.58 -8.32 -21.40
C ASN A 99 40.84 -7.47 -21.54
N LEU A 100 42.02 -8.07 -21.40
CA LEU A 100 43.29 -7.39 -21.64
C LEU A 100 43.37 -6.82 -23.06
N LEU A 101 43.09 -7.65 -24.07
CA LEU A 101 43.12 -7.21 -25.48
C LEU A 101 42.11 -6.10 -25.75
N GLU A 102 40.92 -6.17 -25.14
CA GLU A 102 39.92 -5.12 -25.26
C GLU A 102 40.39 -3.81 -24.64
N ARG A 103 41.02 -3.86 -23.46
CA ARG A 103 41.63 -2.69 -22.79
C ARG A 103 42.81 -2.10 -23.58
N MET A 104 43.46 -2.90 -24.43
CA MET A 104 44.47 -2.45 -25.39
C MET A 104 43.87 -1.87 -26.68
N GLY A 105 42.55 -1.92 -26.87
CA GLY A 105 41.85 -1.48 -28.09
C GLY A 105 41.79 -2.53 -29.19
N GLU A 106 42.24 -3.76 -28.94
CA GLU A 106 42.26 -4.87 -29.90
C GLU A 106 40.96 -5.69 -29.86
N ILE A 107 39.84 -5.03 -30.18
CA ILE A 107 38.48 -5.57 -29.99
C ILE A 107 38.27 -6.91 -30.74
N ASP A 108 38.69 -7.02 -32.00
CA ASP A 108 38.50 -8.25 -32.79
C ASP A 108 39.25 -9.46 -32.19
N LYS A 109 40.45 -9.20 -31.64
CA LYS A 109 41.24 -10.24 -30.98
C LYS A 109 40.62 -10.62 -29.64
N ALA A 110 40.08 -9.65 -28.90
CA ALA A 110 39.34 -9.90 -27.68
C ALA A 110 38.13 -10.82 -27.91
N GLU A 111 37.31 -10.50 -28.92
CA GLU A 111 36.16 -11.30 -29.31
C GLU A 111 36.55 -12.73 -29.71
N THR A 112 37.68 -12.88 -30.40
CA THR A 112 38.24 -14.20 -30.73
C THR A 112 38.58 -15.00 -29.48
N GLN A 113 39.15 -14.38 -28.44
CA GLN A 113 39.45 -15.08 -27.18
C GLN A 113 38.18 -15.45 -26.42
N TYR A 114 37.19 -14.56 -26.36
CA TYR A 114 35.90 -14.84 -25.73
C TYR A 114 35.17 -16.00 -26.40
N LYS A 115 35.12 -16.02 -27.74
CA LYS A 115 34.55 -17.13 -28.50
C LYS A 115 35.30 -18.43 -28.27
N LYS A 116 36.63 -18.41 -28.20
CA LYS A 116 37.43 -19.60 -27.84
C LYS A 116 37.05 -20.14 -26.46
N ALA A 117 36.90 -19.27 -25.46
CA ALA A 117 36.48 -19.67 -24.11
C ALA A 117 35.12 -20.39 -24.13
N ILE A 118 34.12 -19.78 -24.80
CA ILE A 118 32.78 -20.37 -24.93
C ILE A 118 32.82 -21.66 -25.75
N GLN A 119 33.61 -21.70 -26.84
CA GLN A 119 33.77 -22.88 -27.69
C GLN A 119 34.35 -24.09 -26.94
N GLY A 120 35.30 -23.86 -26.04
CA GLY A 120 35.96 -24.89 -25.23
C GLY A 120 35.13 -25.43 -24.06
N LEU A 121 33.90 -24.93 -23.82
CA LEU A 121 33.02 -25.45 -22.76
C LEU A 121 32.79 -26.95 -22.87
N ALA A 122 33.10 -27.66 -21.79
CA ALA A 122 32.70 -29.05 -21.57
C ALA A 122 31.24 -29.13 -21.05
N PRO A 123 30.56 -30.29 -21.18
CA PRO A 123 29.23 -30.52 -20.61
C PRO A 123 29.29 -30.71 -19.08
N ASP A 124 29.86 -29.74 -18.37
CA ASP A 124 29.95 -29.67 -16.91
C ASP A 124 29.28 -28.39 -16.38
N PRO A 125 28.23 -28.50 -15.54
CA PRO A 125 27.57 -27.33 -14.97
C PRO A 125 28.50 -26.39 -14.22
N SER A 126 29.51 -26.91 -13.52
CA SER A 126 30.43 -26.09 -12.73
C SER A 126 31.31 -25.22 -13.63
N ALA A 127 31.83 -25.79 -14.72
CA ALA A 127 32.58 -25.07 -15.74
C ALA A 127 31.72 -23.99 -16.42
N VAL A 128 30.46 -24.29 -16.75
CA VAL A 128 29.53 -23.30 -17.34
C VAL A 128 29.30 -22.14 -16.39
N ILE A 129 28.95 -22.41 -15.12
CA ILE A 129 28.71 -21.37 -14.11
C ILE A 129 29.96 -20.53 -13.90
N ASN A 130 31.13 -21.17 -13.76
CA ASN A 130 32.38 -20.45 -13.52
C ASN A 130 32.74 -19.52 -14.70
N LEU A 131 32.62 -20.00 -15.94
CA LEU A 131 32.91 -19.17 -17.12
C LEU A 131 31.91 -18.01 -17.25
N ALA A 132 30.61 -18.27 -17.06
CA ALA A 132 29.59 -17.25 -17.17
C ALA A 132 29.72 -16.18 -16.06
N ASN A 133 30.04 -16.59 -14.82
CA ASN A 133 30.34 -15.66 -13.73
C ASN A 133 31.57 -14.80 -14.04
N THR A 134 32.59 -15.37 -14.69
CA THR A 134 33.77 -14.63 -15.13
C THR A 134 33.38 -13.51 -16.11
N PHE A 135 32.54 -13.81 -17.10
CA PHE A 135 31.98 -12.78 -17.99
C PHE A 135 31.10 -11.77 -17.25
N THR A 136 30.27 -12.22 -16.31
CA THR A 136 29.34 -11.39 -15.53
C THR A 136 30.08 -10.36 -14.68
N ASN A 137 31.19 -10.76 -14.04
CA ASN A 137 32.04 -9.88 -13.24
C ASN A 137 32.70 -8.78 -14.08
N LEU A 138 32.87 -9.00 -15.38
CA LEU A 138 33.37 -8.02 -16.34
C LEU A 138 32.24 -7.22 -17.02
N ALA A 139 30.99 -7.37 -16.54
CA ALA A 139 29.79 -6.80 -17.14
C ALA A 139 29.56 -7.19 -18.62
N LYS A 140 30.16 -8.31 -19.07
CA LYS A 140 29.98 -8.87 -20.42
C LYS A 140 28.76 -9.77 -20.48
N TYR A 141 27.58 -9.18 -20.24
CA TYR A 141 26.34 -9.93 -20.06
C TYR A 141 25.96 -10.78 -21.28
N ASP A 142 26.19 -10.29 -22.50
CA ASP A 142 25.90 -11.08 -23.71
C ASP A 142 26.71 -12.37 -23.80
N MET A 143 28.01 -12.31 -23.46
CA MET A 143 28.88 -13.49 -23.42
C MET A 143 28.50 -14.44 -22.28
N ALA A 144 28.10 -13.90 -21.13
CA ALA A 144 27.61 -14.72 -20.02
C ALA A 144 26.30 -15.45 -20.38
N ILE A 145 25.39 -14.76 -21.07
CA ILE A 145 24.14 -15.34 -21.60
C ILE A 145 24.46 -16.43 -22.62
N GLU A 146 25.34 -16.17 -23.59
CA GLU A 146 25.76 -17.16 -24.59
C GLU A 146 26.36 -18.41 -23.92
N THR A 147 27.18 -18.21 -22.89
CA THR A 147 27.79 -19.28 -22.09
C THR A 147 26.74 -20.19 -21.47
N TYR A 148 25.73 -19.63 -20.79
CA TYR A 148 24.64 -20.42 -20.19
C TYR A 148 23.74 -21.08 -21.23
N LEU A 149 23.42 -20.39 -22.33
CA LEU A 149 22.62 -20.95 -23.42
C LEU A 149 23.33 -22.14 -24.08
N LYS A 150 24.64 -22.03 -24.29
CA LYS A 150 25.45 -23.14 -24.78
C LYS A 150 25.54 -24.27 -23.76
N GLY A 151 25.72 -23.94 -22.48
CA GLY A 151 25.71 -24.91 -21.38
C GLY A 151 24.45 -25.76 -21.35
N ASN A 152 23.26 -25.13 -21.43
CA ASN A 152 21.97 -25.85 -21.52
C ASN A 152 21.96 -26.85 -22.69
N LYS A 153 22.45 -26.44 -23.87
CA LYS A 153 22.53 -27.31 -25.06
C LYS A 153 23.51 -28.47 -24.89
N LEU A 154 24.68 -28.23 -24.30
CA LEU A 154 25.73 -29.23 -24.11
C LEU A 154 25.34 -30.29 -23.08
N ILE A 155 24.77 -29.86 -21.96
CA ILE A 155 24.38 -30.74 -20.84
C ILE A 155 23.06 -31.47 -21.17
N ASN A 156 22.32 -31.02 -22.19
CA ASN A 156 21.04 -31.56 -22.63
C ASN A 156 20.00 -31.60 -21.49
N VAL A 157 20.02 -30.57 -20.64
CA VAL A 157 19.04 -30.34 -19.58
C VAL A 157 18.44 -28.96 -19.82
N ASP A 158 17.19 -28.95 -20.26
CA ASP A 158 16.47 -27.71 -20.56
C ASP A 158 16.39 -26.80 -19.34
N ASN A 159 16.68 -25.52 -19.55
CA ASN A 159 16.56 -24.45 -18.55
C ASN A 159 17.32 -24.73 -17.24
N MET A 160 18.44 -25.46 -17.30
CA MET A 160 19.29 -25.71 -16.12
C MET A 160 19.70 -24.42 -15.42
N PHE A 161 20.11 -23.42 -16.21
CA PHE A 161 20.59 -22.12 -15.72
C PHE A 161 19.52 -21.01 -15.75
N VAL A 162 18.24 -21.37 -15.57
CA VAL A 162 17.10 -20.43 -15.68
C VAL A 162 17.26 -19.19 -14.77
N TYR A 163 17.66 -19.37 -13.51
CA TYR A 163 17.84 -18.27 -12.56
C TYR A 163 18.98 -17.34 -12.97
N ASN A 164 20.09 -17.91 -13.43
CA ASN A 164 21.24 -17.14 -13.88
C ASN A 164 20.90 -16.32 -15.13
N LEU A 165 20.16 -16.92 -16.07
CA LEU A 165 19.69 -16.21 -17.27
C LEU A 165 18.71 -15.09 -16.90
N ALA A 166 17.75 -15.33 -15.99
CA ALA A 166 16.83 -14.30 -15.53
C ALA A 166 17.57 -13.09 -14.91
N ASP A 167 18.54 -13.33 -14.00
CA ASP A 167 19.32 -12.24 -13.40
C ASP A 167 20.21 -11.52 -14.44
N LEU A 168 20.77 -12.23 -15.42
CA LEU A 168 21.58 -11.61 -16.46
C LEU A 168 20.76 -10.71 -17.39
N TYR A 169 19.61 -11.18 -17.86
CA TYR A 169 18.72 -10.34 -18.68
C TYR A 169 18.21 -9.14 -17.89
N ARG A 170 17.93 -9.32 -16.59
CA ARG A 170 17.63 -8.21 -15.68
C ARG A 170 18.77 -7.18 -15.62
N ARG A 171 20.02 -7.61 -15.38
CA ARG A 171 21.18 -6.72 -15.34
C ARG A 171 21.45 -6.00 -16.67
N LYS A 172 21.14 -6.67 -17.78
CA LYS A 172 21.23 -6.12 -19.13
C LYS A 172 20.12 -5.09 -19.42
N GLY A 173 19.03 -5.09 -18.66
CA GLY A 173 17.84 -4.28 -18.94
C GLY A 173 16.95 -4.85 -20.06
N ASP A 174 17.16 -6.11 -20.45
CA ASP A 174 16.31 -6.80 -21.42
C ASP A 174 15.09 -7.39 -20.72
N VAL A 175 14.10 -6.54 -20.48
CA VAL A 175 12.88 -6.86 -19.75
C VAL A 175 12.13 -8.04 -20.38
N LYS A 176 12.08 -8.09 -21.71
CA LYS A 176 11.38 -9.15 -22.46
C LYS A 176 11.93 -10.53 -22.15
N ASN A 177 13.24 -10.71 -22.23
CA ASN A 177 13.87 -11.99 -21.92
C ASN A 177 13.91 -12.24 -20.41
N MET A 178 14.05 -11.21 -19.58
CA MET A 178 13.94 -11.34 -18.13
C MET A 178 12.59 -11.97 -17.73
N ILE A 179 11.48 -11.42 -18.24
CA ILE A 179 10.12 -11.98 -18.01
C ILE A 179 10.08 -13.44 -18.46
N LYS A 180 10.53 -13.74 -19.68
CA LYS A 180 10.54 -15.09 -20.22
C LYS A 180 11.19 -16.10 -19.26
N TYR A 181 12.40 -15.79 -18.78
CA TYR A 181 13.12 -16.71 -17.88
C TYR A 181 12.52 -16.75 -16.48
N TYR A 182 11.93 -15.67 -15.98
CA TYR A 182 11.15 -15.72 -14.74
C TYR A 182 9.91 -16.60 -14.85
N LEU A 183 9.18 -16.56 -15.97
CA LEU A 183 8.03 -17.44 -16.20
C LEU A 183 8.45 -18.91 -16.30
N ILE A 184 9.59 -19.21 -16.93
CA ILE A 184 10.15 -20.57 -16.94
C ILE A 184 10.50 -21.02 -15.51
N SER A 185 10.98 -20.11 -14.67
CA SER A 185 11.26 -20.41 -13.25
C SER A 185 9.98 -20.71 -12.47
N ALA A 186 8.92 -19.91 -12.67
CA ALA A 186 7.60 -20.15 -12.07
C ALA A 186 7.06 -21.53 -12.43
N GLU A 187 7.29 -21.94 -13.69
CA GLU A 187 6.92 -23.24 -14.21
C GLU A 187 7.65 -24.38 -13.48
N LYS A 188 8.97 -24.23 -13.29
CA LYS A 188 9.81 -25.24 -12.62
C LYS A 188 9.49 -25.40 -11.14
N GLU A 189 9.16 -24.30 -10.46
CA GLU A 189 8.83 -24.28 -9.04
C GLU A 189 7.37 -24.64 -8.74
N ASN A 190 6.50 -24.66 -9.76
CA ASN A 190 5.03 -24.69 -9.60
C ASN A 190 4.54 -23.61 -8.60
N SER A 191 5.14 -22.41 -8.66
CA SER A 191 4.85 -21.32 -7.72
C SER A 191 4.94 -19.96 -8.39
N SER A 192 4.02 -19.06 -8.04
CA SER A 192 3.95 -17.67 -8.52
C SER A 192 4.61 -16.67 -7.55
N SER A 193 4.64 -16.95 -6.24
CA SER A 193 4.96 -15.97 -5.19
C SER A 193 6.37 -15.34 -5.28
N ASN A 194 7.40 -16.16 -5.48
CA ASN A 194 8.79 -15.68 -5.60
C ASN A 194 8.98 -14.83 -6.86
N ILE A 195 8.30 -15.22 -7.93
CA ILE A 195 8.37 -14.59 -9.23
C ILE A 195 7.61 -13.27 -9.23
N GLN A 196 6.43 -13.23 -8.58
CA GLN A 196 5.67 -12.01 -8.35
C GLN A 196 6.53 -10.95 -7.64
N THR A 197 7.20 -11.32 -6.55
CA THR A 197 8.08 -10.39 -5.80
C THR A 197 9.22 -9.85 -6.66
N SER A 198 9.79 -10.72 -7.50
CA SER A 198 10.89 -10.34 -8.41
C SER A 198 10.39 -9.40 -9.50
N LEU A 199 9.28 -9.73 -10.17
CA LEU A 199 8.68 -8.92 -11.22
C LEU A 199 8.22 -7.56 -10.67
N GLN A 200 7.59 -7.51 -9.51
CA GLN A 200 7.13 -6.26 -8.89
C GLN A 200 8.27 -5.27 -8.62
N ARG A 201 9.48 -5.76 -8.33
CA ARG A 201 10.65 -4.91 -8.08
C ARG A 201 11.21 -4.29 -9.36
N PHE A 202 11.06 -4.94 -10.50
CA PHE A 202 11.80 -4.60 -11.72
C PHE A 202 10.94 -4.17 -12.90
N LEU A 203 9.64 -4.45 -12.89
CA LEU A 203 8.73 -4.00 -13.95
C LEU A 203 8.26 -2.57 -13.67
N GLY A 204 8.37 -1.72 -14.68
CA GLY A 204 7.62 -0.47 -14.77
C GLY A 204 6.19 -0.71 -15.26
N GLU A 205 5.36 0.34 -15.23
CA GLU A 205 3.95 0.27 -15.66
C GLU A 205 3.78 -0.24 -17.10
N ASP A 206 4.64 0.22 -18.02
CA ASP A 206 4.61 -0.17 -19.43
C ASP A 206 4.98 -1.63 -19.66
N ASP A 207 5.82 -2.20 -18.79
CA ASP A 207 6.35 -3.56 -18.93
C ASP A 207 5.30 -4.64 -18.66
N TYR A 208 4.24 -4.31 -17.90
CA TYR A 208 3.14 -5.23 -17.62
C TYR A 208 2.42 -5.70 -18.89
N THR A 209 2.44 -4.90 -19.96
CA THR A 209 1.87 -5.29 -21.26
C THR A 209 2.65 -6.45 -21.89
N GLU A 210 3.98 -6.42 -21.81
CA GLU A 210 4.81 -7.53 -22.30
C GLU A 210 4.68 -8.77 -21.39
N LEU A 211 4.56 -8.58 -20.06
CA LEU A 211 4.27 -9.67 -19.12
C LEU A 211 2.95 -10.38 -19.48
N GLN A 212 1.86 -9.62 -19.63
CA GLN A 212 0.54 -10.15 -19.97
C GLN A 212 0.56 -10.92 -21.28
N LYS A 213 1.23 -10.38 -22.31
CA LYS A 213 1.39 -11.06 -23.61
C LYS A 213 2.05 -12.44 -23.47
N GLN A 214 3.14 -12.53 -22.71
CA GLN A 214 3.83 -13.82 -22.51
C GLN A 214 3.01 -14.78 -21.63
N LEU A 215 2.31 -14.27 -20.61
CA LEU A 215 1.41 -15.06 -19.78
C LEU A 215 0.24 -15.65 -20.58
N TYR A 216 -0.36 -14.89 -21.49
CA TYR A 216 -1.40 -15.41 -22.39
C TYR A 216 -0.89 -16.59 -23.23
N GLN A 217 0.31 -16.47 -23.79
CA GLN A 217 0.93 -17.57 -24.54
C GLN A 217 1.16 -18.80 -23.63
N LYS A 218 1.69 -18.59 -22.42
CA LYS A 218 1.94 -19.68 -21.46
C LYS A 218 0.66 -20.39 -21.00
N ILE A 219 -0.42 -19.64 -20.76
CA ILE A 219 -1.73 -20.21 -20.40
C ILE A 219 -2.32 -20.99 -21.58
N GLN A 220 -2.14 -20.52 -22.82
CA GLN A 220 -2.59 -21.26 -24.00
C GLN A 220 -1.81 -22.57 -24.20
N GLU A 221 -0.49 -22.55 -23.96
CA GLU A 221 0.38 -23.73 -24.05
C GLU A 221 0.13 -24.72 -22.90
N LYS A 222 -0.15 -24.21 -21.69
CA LYS A 222 -0.30 -25.00 -20.46
C LYS A 222 -1.48 -24.50 -19.62
N PRO A 223 -2.74 -24.82 -20.01
CA PRO A 223 -3.92 -24.34 -19.30
C PRO A 223 -4.01 -24.79 -17.84
N ASP A 224 -3.46 -25.97 -17.53
CA ASP A 224 -3.50 -26.56 -16.18
C ASP A 224 -2.50 -25.93 -15.21
N ALA A 225 -1.51 -25.17 -15.71
CA ALA A 225 -0.49 -24.50 -14.91
C ALA A 225 -1.03 -23.21 -14.29
N TYR A 226 -1.73 -23.35 -13.15
CA TYR A 226 -2.43 -22.27 -12.46
C TYR A 226 -1.53 -21.06 -12.10
N GLN A 227 -0.23 -21.26 -11.89
CA GLN A 227 0.72 -20.21 -11.54
C GLN A 227 0.78 -19.09 -12.60
N PHE A 228 0.55 -19.41 -13.87
CA PHE A 228 0.49 -18.39 -14.92
C PHE A 228 -0.81 -17.58 -14.85
N GLY A 229 -1.92 -18.25 -14.52
CA GLY A 229 -3.18 -17.58 -14.26
C GLY A 229 -3.09 -16.64 -13.05
N GLU A 230 -2.40 -17.06 -11.99
CA GLU A 230 -2.18 -16.21 -10.80
C GLU A 230 -1.33 -14.98 -11.12
N LEU A 231 -0.23 -15.14 -11.86
CA LEU A 231 0.58 -14.02 -12.31
C LEU A 231 -0.19 -13.08 -13.24
N LEU A 232 -1.13 -13.61 -14.04
CA LEU A 232 -1.96 -12.81 -14.93
C LEU A 232 -3.00 -12.00 -14.15
N GLU A 233 -3.70 -12.62 -13.19
CA GLU A 233 -4.59 -11.93 -12.25
C GLU A 233 -3.83 -10.81 -11.52
N TRP A 234 -2.67 -11.14 -10.95
CA TRP A 234 -1.83 -10.17 -10.27
C TRP A 234 -1.44 -9.00 -11.19
N SER A 235 -1.05 -9.27 -12.45
CA SER A 235 -0.70 -8.23 -13.41
C SER A 235 -1.86 -7.27 -13.70
N PHE A 236 -3.11 -7.77 -13.76
CA PHE A 236 -4.29 -6.92 -13.91
C PHE A 236 -4.52 -6.06 -12.68
N MET A 237 -4.29 -6.60 -11.48
CA MET A 237 -4.38 -5.83 -10.24
C MET A 237 -3.38 -4.67 -10.20
N GLN A 238 -2.14 -4.89 -10.67
CA GLN A 238 -1.14 -3.81 -10.72
C GLN A 238 -1.54 -2.69 -11.69
N LYS A 239 -2.17 -3.03 -12.82
CA LYS A 239 -2.69 -2.05 -13.79
C LYS A 239 -4.08 -1.53 -13.46
N LYS A 240 -4.67 -1.90 -12.30
CA LYS A 240 -6.07 -1.60 -11.91
C LYS A 240 -7.11 -2.00 -12.97
N GLU A 241 -6.82 -3.05 -13.73
CA GLU A 241 -7.74 -3.64 -14.72
C GLU A 241 -8.69 -4.63 -14.03
N TYR A 242 -9.48 -4.13 -13.06
CA TYR A 242 -10.21 -4.94 -12.08
C TYR A 242 -11.19 -5.95 -12.70
N GLU A 243 -11.92 -5.59 -13.75
CA GLU A 243 -12.81 -6.53 -14.44
C GLU A 243 -12.06 -7.75 -15.00
N LYS A 244 -10.86 -7.52 -15.57
CA LYS A 244 -10.04 -8.61 -16.12
C LYS A 244 -9.47 -9.47 -14.99
N ALA A 245 -9.03 -8.84 -13.90
CA ALA A 245 -8.59 -9.55 -12.69
C ALA A 245 -9.72 -10.45 -12.15
N LEU A 246 -10.95 -9.93 -12.05
CA LEU A 246 -12.09 -10.70 -11.58
C LEU A 246 -12.43 -11.88 -12.50
N ARG A 247 -12.38 -11.68 -13.82
CA ARG A 247 -12.57 -12.79 -14.79
C ARG A 247 -11.53 -13.89 -14.59
N GLN A 248 -10.27 -13.52 -14.40
CA GLN A 248 -9.18 -14.49 -14.16
C GLN A 248 -9.34 -15.19 -12.81
N ALA A 249 -9.70 -14.46 -11.75
CA ALA A 249 -9.94 -15.03 -10.43
C ALA A 249 -11.08 -16.04 -10.42
N ARG A 250 -12.18 -15.77 -11.14
CA ARG A 250 -13.29 -16.73 -11.32
C ARG A 250 -12.86 -17.99 -12.08
N ALA A 251 -11.86 -17.90 -12.97
CA ALA A 251 -11.32 -19.06 -13.66
C ALA A 251 -10.44 -19.90 -12.71
N LEU A 252 -9.51 -19.26 -11.99
CA LEU A 252 -8.64 -19.91 -11.01
C LEU A 252 -9.43 -20.56 -9.88
N ASP A 253 -10.42 -19.87 -9.34
CA ASP A 253 -11.28 -20.38 -8.27
C ASP A 253 -12.04 -21.66 -8.67
N ARG A 254 -12.38 -21.81 -9.96
CA ARG A 254 -12.97 -23.04 -10.50
C ARG A 254 -11.93 -24.13 -10.75
N GLN A 255 -10.75 -23.75 -11.24
CA GLN A 255 -9.65 -24.67 -11.52
C GLN A 255 -9.08 -25.30 -10.24
N LEU A 256 -8.99 -24.52 -9.17
CA LEU A 256 -8.37 -24.90 -7.90
C LEU A 256 -9.39 -25.28 -6.80
N ASP A 257 -10.69 -25.21 -7.11
CA ASP A 257 -11.79 -25.46 -6.18
C ASP A 257 -11.68 -24.68 -4.86
N GLU A 258 -11.36 -23.38 -4.95
CA GLU A 258 -11.13 -22.50 -3.78
C GLU A 258 -12.42 -22.05 -3.09
N ASN A 259 -13.57 -22.57 -3.52
CA ASN A 259 -14.90 -22.31 -2.94
C ASN A 259 -15.22 -20.81 -2.74
N GLY A 260 -14.77 -19.94 -3.65
CA GLY A 260 -15.02 -18.50 -3.64
C GLY A 260 -14.00 -17.67 -2.87
N ALA A 261 -13.00 -18.26 -2.21
CA ALA A 261 -12.10 -17.55 -1.31
C ALA A 261 -11.32 -16.41 -1.99
N ARG A 262 -10.77 -16.68 -3.18
CA ARG A 262 -10.01 -15.70 -3.96
C ARG A 262 -10.87 -14.55 -4.45
N VAL A 263 -12.05 -14.89 -4.99
CA VAL A 263 -12.99 -13.89 -5.50
C VAL A 263 -13.53 -13.00 -4.38
N TYR A 264 -13.79 -13.57 -3.19
CA TYR A 264 -14.16 -12.80 -2.00
C TYR A 264 -13.08 -11.78 -1.63
N ARG A 265 -11.82 -12.21 -1.52
CA ARG A 265 -10.68 -11.34 -1.17
C ARG A 265 -10.48 -10.20 -2.17
N LEU A 266 -10.63 -10.48 -3.47
CA LEU A 266 -10.60 -9.44 -4.49
C LEU A 266 -11.77 -8.46 -4.35
N GLY A 267 -12.97 -8.94 -4.02
CA GLY A 267 -14.12 -8.08 -3.72
C GLY A 267 -13.82 -7.07 -2.60
N GLU A 268 -13.11 -7.49 -1.54
CA GLU A 268 -12.69 -6.58 -0.47
C GLU A 268 -11.69 -5.52 -0.95
N ILE A 269 -10.78 -5.88 -1.86
CA ILE A 269 -9.83 -4.94 -2.45
C ILE A 269 -10.54 -3.95 -3.35
N PHE A 270 -11.41 -4.41 -4.26
CA PHE A 270 -12.21 -3.54 -5.15
C PHE A 270 -13.07 -2.56 -4.35
N TYR A 271 -13.69 -3.02 -3.26
CA TYR A 271 -14.45 -2.16 -2.36
C TYR A 271 -13.59 -1.05 -1.75
N LYS A 272 -12.37 -1.39 -1.28
CA LYS A 272 -11.43 -0.41 -0.71
C LYS A 272 -10.92 0.58 -1.76
N ASP A 273 -10.70 0.11 -2.98
CA ASP A 273 -10.30 0.92 -4.12
C ASP A 273 -11.46 1.76 -4.71
N LYS A 274 -12.65 1.67 -4.11
CA LYS A 274 -13.90 2.35 -4.51
C LYS A 274 -14.44 1.94 -5.89
N ASP A 275 -13.95 0.83 -6.45
CA ASP A 275 -14.56 0.17 -7.61
C ASP A 275 -15.71 -0.73 -7.13
N TYR A 276 -16.82 -0.09 -6.80
CA TYR A 276 -17.98 -0.80 -6.23
C TYR A 276 -18.66 -1.72 -7.25
N ASP A 277 -18.56 -1.43 -8.54
CA ASP A 277 -19.14 -2.28 -9.58
C ASP A 277 -18.48 -3.65 -9.62
N THR A 278 -17.15 -3.68 -9.71
CA THR A 278 -16.41 -4.94 -9.71
C THR A 278 -16.50 -5.63 -8.34
N ALA A 279 -16.57 -4.89 -7.24
CA ALA A 279 -16.81 -5.45 -5.90
C ALA A 279 -18.17 -6.17 -5.80
N ILE A 280 -19.25 -5.52 -6.27
CA ILE A 280 -20.60 -6.09 -6.33
C ILE A 280 -20.60 -7.37 -7.15
N GLU A 281 -19.93 -7.36 -8.30
CA GLU A 281 -19.80 -8.54 -9.16
C GLU A 281 -19.03 -9.70 -8.50
N ALA A 282 -17.97 -9.39 -7.76
CA ALA A 282 -17.18 -10.38 -7.04
C ALA A 282 -18.01 -11.05 -5.94
N TYR A 283 -18.66 -10.24 -5.10
CA TYR A 283 -19.52 -10.76 -4.04
C TYR A 283 -20.74 -11.51 -4.59
N THR A 284 -21.34 -11.03 -5.66
CA THR A 284 -22.45 -11.71 -6.34
C THR A 284 -22.05 -13.10 -6.81
N TYR A 285 -20.83 -13.28 -7.34
CA TYR A 285 -20.33 -14.59 -7.73
C TYR A 285 -20.25 -15.55 -6.53
N VAL A 286 -19.73 -15.09 -5.38
CA VAL A 286 -19.64 -15.92 -4.17
C VAL A 286 -21.03 -16.30 -3.65
N VAL A 287 -21.96 -15.33 -3.59
CA VAL A 287 -23.32 -15.54 -3.08
C VAL A 287 -24.15 -16.43 -3.99
N ASN A 288 -24.14 -16.18 -5.30
CA ASN A 288 -25.05 -16.85 -6.24
C ASN A 288 -24.47 -18.13 -6.85
N THR A 289 -23.16 -18.17 -7.12
CA THR A 289 -22.53 -19.32 -7.78
C THR A 289 -22.04 -20.36 -6.78
N LYS A 290 -21.39 -19.93 -5.68
CA LYS A 290 -20.92 -20.86 -4.63
C LYS A 290 -22.00 -21.18 -3.61
N GLY A 291 -22.89 -20.21 -3.36
CA GLY A 291 -24.05 -20.42 -2.48
C GLY A 291 -23.67 -20.65 -1.02
N ARG A 292 -24.60 -21.17 -0.24
CA ARG A 292 -24.47 -21.33 1.22
C ARG A 292 -23.39 -22.31 1.67
N ASN A 293 -22.83 -23.10 0.75
CA ASN A 293 -21.80 -24.09 1.06
C ASN A 293 -20.41 -23.46 1.23
N THR A 294 -20.22 -22.21 0.79
CA THR A 294 -18.97 -21.50 1.04
C THR A 294 -18.94 -20.91 2.45
N SER A 295 -17.78 -21.02 3.11
CA SER A 295 -17.51 -20.32 4.38
C SER A 295 -17.61 -18.80 4.24
N PHE A 296 -17.53 -18.28 3.01
CA PHE A 296 -17.59 -16.85 2.71
C PHE A 296 -19.01 -16.35 2.40
N TYR A 297 -20.05 -17.20 2.48
CA TYR A 297 -21.41 -16.80 2.05
C TYR A 297 -21.91 -15.56 2.78
N LEU A 298 -21.86 -15.58 4.12
CA LEU A 298 -22.37 -14.49 4.96
C LEU A 298 -21.58 -13.20 4.73
N ASP A 299 -20.25 -13.29 4.77
CA ASP A 299 -19.38 -12.12 4.61
C ASP A 299 -19.46 -11.54 3.19
N ALA A 300 -19.55 -12.38 2.15
CA ALA A 300 -19.74 -11.92 0.79
C ALA A 300 -21.08 -11.19 0.63
N LYS A 301 -22.15 -11.72 1.23
CA LYS A 301 -23.48 -11.10 1.14
C LYS A 301 -23.55 -9.79 1.93
N ARG A 302 -22.84 -9.68 3.06
CA ARG A 302 -22.61 -8.39 3.75
C ARG A 302 -21.81 -7.43 2.86
N GLY A 303 -20.70 -7.88 2.29
CA GLY A 303 -19.87 -7.10 1.37
C GLY A 303 -20.64 -6.59 0.15
N LEU A 304 -21.56 -7.41 -0.38
CA LEU A 304 -22.46 -7.04 -1.46
C LEU A 304 -23.37 -5.87 -1.07
N LEU A 305 -24.08 -5.97 0.06
CA LEU A 305 -24.97 -4.90 0.54
C LEU A 305 -24.18 -3.63 0.86
N LYS A 306 -23.01 -3.77 1.48
CA LYS A 306 -22.10 -2.66 1.80
C LYS A 306 -21.61 -1.96 0.53
N SER A 307 -21.26 -2.72 -0.52
CA SER A 307 -20.81 -2.19 -1.81
C SER A 307 -21.95 -1.50 -2.55
N LYS A 308 -23.16 -2.09 -2.54
CA LYS A 308 -24.36 -1.45 -3.10
C LYS A 308 -24.70 -0.15 -2.39
N LYS A 309 -24.67 -0.13 -1.05
CA LYS A 309 -24.85 1.08 -0.25
C LYS A 309 -23.85 2.15 -0.66
N ALA A 310 -22.56 1.81 -0.65
CA ALA A 310 -21.50 2.74 -1.00
C ALA A 310 -21.66 3.26 -2.43
N LYS A 311 -21.99 2.41 -3.41
CA LYS A 311 -22.26 2.81 -4.79
C LYS A 311 -23.42 3.81 -4.90
N VAL A 312 -24.53 3.52 -4.23
CA VAL A 312 -25.71 4.40 -4.23
C VAL A 312 -25.36 5.75 -3.60
N THR A 313 -24.58 5.76 -2.52
CA THR A 313 -24.31 6.99 -1.76
C THR A 313 -23.07 7.77 -2.21
N GLN A 314 -22.20 7.21 -3.06
CA GLN A 314 -20.89 7.76 -3.43
C GLN A 314 -20.94 9.15 -4.06
N ASN A 315 -21.89 9.39 -4.95
CA ASN A 315 -21.96 10.61 -5.77
C ASN A 315 -23.07 11.58 -5.32
N PHE A 316 -23.64 11.35 -4.13
CA PHE A 316 -24.76 12.13 -3.58
C PHE A 316 -26.02 12.24 -4.48
N SER A 317 -26.10 11.48 -5.58
CA SER A 317 -27.16 11.58 -6.60
C SER A 317 -28.28 10.55 -6.48
N TYR A 318 -28.32 9.78 -5.38
CA TYR A 318 -29.33 8.74 -5.17
C TYR A 318 -30.74 9.30 -5.01
N THR A 319 -31.72 8.53 -5.45
CA THR A 319 -33.15 8.83 -5.30
C THR A 319 -33.73 8.18 -4.05
N LYS A 320 -34.95 8.56 -3.67
CA LYS A 320 -35.67 7.87 -2.58
C LYS A 320 -35.94 6.42 -2.97
N GLU A 321 -36.21 6.16 -4.24
CA GLU A 321 -36.43 4.83 -4.81
C GLU A 321 -35.20 3.93 -4.66
N ASP A 322 -33.99 4.47 -4.89
CA ASP A 322 -32.74 3.73 -4.69
C ASP A 322 -32.56 3.29 -3.23
N LEU A 323 -32.87 4.18 -2.28
CA LEU A 323 -32.81 3.87 -0.85
C LEU A 323 -33.85 2.82 -0.46
N LEU A 324 -35.07 2.91 -0.99
CA LEU A 324 -36.13 1.93 -0.73
C LEU A 324 -35.82 0.54 -1.32
N SER A 325 -35.21 0.50 -2.49
CA SER A 325 -34.71 -0.73 -3.10
C SER A 325 -33.67 -1.41 -2.20
N LEU A 326 -32.66 -0.64 -1.78
CA LEU A 326 -31.61 -1.14 -0.88
C LEU A 326 -32.16 -1.57 0.50
N LYS A 327 -33.10 -0.80 1.06
CA LYS A 327 -33.84 -1.16 2.29
C LYS A 327 -34.50 -2.53 2.15
N ASN A 328 -35.16 -2.78 1.02
CA ASN A 328 -35.79 -4.06 0.77
C ASN A 328 -34.78 -5.21 0.68
N GLU A 329 -33.59 -4.97 0.11
CA GLU A 329 -32.52 -5.98 0.08
C GLU A 329 -32.01 -6.34 1.49
N TYR A 330 -31.79 -5.34 2.36
CA TYR A 330 -31.44 -5.57 3.76
C TYR A 330 -32.50 -6.41 4.49
N ARG A 331 -33.78 -6.07 4.28
CA ARG A 331 -34.90 -6.83 4.86
C ARG A 331 -34.92 -8.28 4.38
N LEU A 332 -34.89 -8.51 3.07
CA LEU A 332 -34.89 -9.86 2.50
C LEU A 332 -33.71 -10.70 2.99
N PHE A 333 -32.54 -10.07 3.16
CA PHE A 333 -31.39 -10.74 3.76
C PHE A 333 -31.70 -11.21 5.18
N LEU A 334 -32.22 -10.32 6.03
CA LEU A 334 -32.45 -10.63 7.44
C LEU A 334 -33.59 -11.64 7.62
N ASP A 335 -34.59 -11.61 6.74
CA ASP A 335 -35.65 -12.61 6.69
C ASP A 335 -35.08 -14.00 6.31
N GLU A 336 -34.08 -14.04 5.43
CA GLU A 336 -33.45 -15.28 4.98
C GLU A 336 -32.46 -15.87 6.01
N MET A 337 -31.63 -15.02 6.64
CA MET A 337 -30.55 -15.43 7.55
C MET A 337 -30.99 -15.51 9.02
N GLY A 338 -32.13 -14.90 9.34
CA GLY A 338 -32.58 -14.68 10.70
C GLY A 338 -31.82 -13.55 11.41
N ARG A 339 -32.38 -13.13 12.54
CA ARG A 339 -31.85 -12.06 13.39
C ARG A 339 -31.19 -12.70 14.61
N ASN A 340 -29.87 -12.68 14.66
CA ASN A 340 -29.07 -13.35 15.68
C ASN A 340 -27.66 -12.75 15.76
N THR A 341 -26.80 -13.33 16.62
CA THR A 341 -25.43 -12.85 16.84
C THR A 341 -24.56 -12.83 15.58
N GLN A 342 -24.79 -13.71 14.61
CA GLN A 342 -24.04 -13.74 13.35
C GLN A 342 -24.46 -12.59 12.41
N THR A 343 -25.72 -12.15 12.47
CA THR A 343 -26.24 -11.05 11.65
C THR A 343 -26.18 -9.69 12.37
N ALA A 344 -25.75 -9.64 13.63
CA ALA A 344 -25.69 -8.44 14.46
C ALA A 344 -24.90 -7.26 13.85
N MET A 345 -23.77 -7.53 13.19
CA MET A 345 -23.00 -6.46 12.52
C MET A 345 -23.75 -5.88 11.32
N LEU A 346 -24.44 -6.73 10.54
CA LEU A 346 -25.25 -6.24 9.42
C LEU A 346 -26.48 -5.47 9.93
N MET A 347 -27.09 -5.92 11.02
CA MET A 347 -28.21 -5.22 11.65
C MET A 347 -27.79 -3.82 12.12
N GLN A 348 -26.58 -3.66 12.68
CA GLN A 348 -26.01 -2.34 12.96
C GLN A 348 -25.85 -1.50 11.69
N GLU A 349 -25.23 -2.04 10.64
CA GLU A 349 -25.08 -1.34 9.36
C GLU A 349 -26.42 -0.94 8.73
N TYR A 350 -27.47 -1.73 8.95
CA TYR A 350 -28.83 -1.46 8.50
C TYR A 350 -29.51 -0.39 9.36
N ALA A 351 -29.34 -0.41 10.68
CA ALA A 351 -29.82 0.65 11.55
C ALA A 351 -29.18 2.00 11.20
N ASP A 352 -27.87 2.02 10.94
CA ASP A 352 -27.16 3.22 10.48
C ASP A 352 -27.72 3.72 9.15
N PHE A 353 -28.04 2.80 8.23
CA PHE A 353 -28.66 3.15 6.96
C PHE A 353 -30.06 3.76 7.14
N GLU A 354 -30.89 3.17 7.99
CA GLU A 354 -32.23 3.68 8.33
C GLU A 354 -32.17 5.07 8.96
N ALA A 355 -31.29 5.28 9.95
CA ALA A 355 -31.17 6.55 10.65
C ALA A 355 -30.59 7.68 9.79
N LEU A 356 -29.52 7.40 9.04
CA LEU A 356 -28.70 8.44 8.41
C LEU A 356 -29.08 8.72 6.94
N TYR A 357 -29.73 7.77 6.26
CA TYR A 357 -30.07 7.91 4.84
C TYR A 357 -31.57 7.86 4.58
N VAL A 358 -32.27 6.89 5.17
CA VAL A 358 -33.73 6.76 5.02
C VAL A 358 -34.47 7.76 5.93
N ASN A 359 -33.83 8.20 7.01
CA ASN A 359 -34.35 9.09 8.05
C ASN A 359 -35.51 8.47 8.87
N GLU A 360 -35.40 7.18 9.18
CA GLU A 360 -36.38 6.40 9.96
C GLU A 360 -35.77 6.00 11.31
N LEU A 361 -35.66 6.97 12.22
CA LEU A 361 -34.97 6.80 13.52
C LEU A 361 -35.60 5.73 14.40
N ASP A 362 -36.93 5.65 14.46
CA ASP A 362 -37.62 4.63 15.27
C ASP A 362 -37.30 3.22 14.80
N THR A 363 -37.15 3.04 13.48
CA THR A 363 -36.76 1.75 12.89
C THR A 363 -35.32 1.40 13.27
N ALA A 364 -34.39 2.37 13.17
CA ALA A 364 -33.00 2.18 13.55
C ALA A 364 -32.84 1.81 15.04
N ILE A 365 -33.55 2.52 15.93
CA ILE A 365 -33.59 2.25 17.37
C ILE A 365 -34.11 0.85 17.64
N ALA A 366 -35.25 0.46 17.02
CA ALA A 366 -35.83 -0.86 17.21
C ALA A 366 -34.87 -1.99 16.79
N ILE A 367 -34.13 -1.82 15.68
CA ILE A 367 -33.12 -2.78 15.23
C ILE A 367 -31.98 -2.90 16.26
N LEU A 368 -31.44 -1.79 16.75
CA LEU A 368 -30.34 -1.83 17.71
C LEU A 368 -30.75 -2.33 19.09
N GLU A 369 -31.98 -2.05 19.53
CA GLU A 369 -32.56 -2.63 20.75
C GLU A 369 -32.68 -4.16 20.63
N GLU A 370 -33.09 -4.66 19.46
CA GLU A 370 -33.10 -6.09 19.18
C GLU A 370 -31.68 -6.67 19.27
N VAL A 371 -30.68 -6.05 18.63
CA VAL A 371 -29.27 -6.51 18.71
C VAL A 371 -28.74 -6.48 20.14
N LYS A 372 -29.07 -5.44 20.92
CA LYS A 372 -28.68 -5.30 22.34
C LYS A 372 -29.22 -6.46 23.20
N SER A 373 -30.35 -7.06 22.81
CA SER A 373 -30.93 -8.21 23.50
C SER A 373 -30.23 -9.54 23.19
N PHE A 374 -29.36 -9.61 22.18
CA PHE A 374 -28.67 -10.84 21.81
C PHE A 374 -27.63 -11.25 22.87
N GLY A 375 -27.72 -12.50 23.35
CA GLY A 375 -26.72 -13.08 24.23
C GLY A 375 -25.44 -13.48 23.48
N GLY A 376 -24.27 -13.25 24.10
CA GLY A 376 -22.98 -13.74 23.59
C GLY A 376 -22.31 -12.88 22.51
N LEU A 377 -22.73 -11.62 22.35
CA LEU A 377 -22.01 -10.66 21.52
C LEU A 377 -20.64 -10.31 22.13
N HIS A 378 -19.64 -10.09 21.26
CA HIS A 378 -18.34 -9.59 21.70
C HIS A 378 -18.52 -8.23 22.40
N PRO A 379 -17.83 -7.96 23.53
CA PRO A 379 -18.03 -6.74 24.31
C PRO A 379 -17.91 -5.44 23.49
N GLU A 380 -16.92 -5.35 22.59
CA GLU A 380 -16.76 -4.17 21.72
C GLU A 380 -17.93 -3.99 20.74
N VAL A 381 -18.49 -5.09 20.23
CA VAL A 381 -19.66 -5.03 19.34
C VAL A 381 -20.86 -4.50 20.11
N MET A 382 -21.09 -4.99 21.33
CA MET A 382 -22.13 -4.48 22.21
C MET A 382 -21.92 -3.00 22.56
N ALA A 383 -20.67 -2.58 22.79
CA ALA A 383 -20.35 -1.19 23.05
C ALA A 383 -20.71 -0.30 21.86
N ASN A 384 -20.34 -0.67 20.64
CA ASN A 384 -20.69 0.08 19.43
C ASN A 384 -22.22 0.14 19.22
N VAL A 385 -22.95 -0.95 19.49
CA VAL A 385 -24.43 -0.96 19.50
C VAL A 385 -24.96 0.09 20.47
N LYS A 386 -24.46 0.12 21.71
CA LYS A 386 -24.88 1.10 22.72
C LYS A 386 -24.54 2.54 22.32
N LEU A 387 -23.38 2.77 21.72
CA LEU A 387 -22.97 4.10 21.24
C LEU A 387 -23.89 4.58 20.11
N ASN A 388 -24.16 3.76 19.09
CA ASN A 388 -25.06 4.14 18.00
C ASN A 388 -26.49 4.34 18.51
N LEU A 389 -26.97 3.46 19.37
CA LEU A 389 -28.28 3.57 20.00
C LEU A 389 -28.40 4.84 20.86
N GLY A 390 -27.38 5.19 21.63
CA GLY A 390 -27.34 6.44 22.39
C GLY A 390 -27.37 7.68 21.50
N ASN A 391 -26.65 7.65 20.38
CA ASN A 391 -26.74 8.71 19.37
C ASN A 391 -28.16 8.82 18.79
N TYR A 392 -28.83 7.71 18.50
CA TYR A 392 -30.19 7.74 17.97
C TYR A 392 -31.24 8.16 18.99
N TYR A 393 -31.08 7.79 20.27
CA TYR A 393 -31.89 8.35 21.34
C TYR A 393 -31.72 9.86 21.46
N LEU A 394 -30.49 10.36 21.39
CA LEU A 394 -30.24 11.80 21.36
C LEU A 394 -30.87 12.47 20.12
N MET A 395 -30.80 11.84 18.94
CA MET A 395 -31.48 12.32 17.73
C MET A 395 -33.00 12.35 17.91
N ASN A 396 -33.58 11.39 18.63
CA ASN A 396 -35.01 11.34 18.93
C ASN A 396 -35.42 12.27 20.10
N GLY A 397 -34.44 12.87 20.79
CA GLY A 397 -34.65 13.78 21.91
C GLY A 397 -34.60 13.13 23.30
N ASP A 398 -34.36 11.82 23.40
CA ASP A 398 -34.19 11.10 24.66
C ASP A 398 -32.75 11.21 25.17
N ARG A 399 -32.46 12.33 25.82
CA ARG A 399 -31.13 12.66 26.34
C ARG A 399 -30.71 11.77 27.52
N TRP A 400 -31.67 11.27 28.29
CA TRP A 400 -31.40 10.46 29.48
C TRP A 400 -30.92 9.08 29.08
N GLU A 401 -31.61 8.42 28.15
CA GLU A 401 -31.19 7.11 27.64
C GLU A 401 -29.86 7.22 26.88
N ALA A 402 -29.66 8.29 26.11
CA ALA A 402 -28.38 8.55 25.45
C ALA A 402 -27.21 8.62 26.45
N SER A 403 -27.32 9.48 27.47
CA SER A 403 -26.26 9.65 28.48
C SER A 403 -26.02 8.37 29.29
N LEU A 404 -27.08 7.62 29.61
CA LEU A 404 -26.97 6.33 30.29
C LEU A 404 -26.14 5.34 29.48
N LEU A 405 -26.42 5.18 28.19
CA LEU A 405 -25.71 4.25 27.31
C LEU A 405 -24.25 4.64 27.14
N PHE A 406 -23.95 5.91 26.89
CA PHE A 406 -22.58 6.41 26.80
C PHE A 406 -21.81 6.17 28.12
N SER A 407 -22.45 6.44 29.26
CA SER A 407 -21.82 6.23 30.57
C SER A 407 -21.57 4.75 30.88
N GLN A 408 -22.45 3.85 30.44
CA GLN A 408 -22.19 2.40 30.53
C GLN A 408 -20.98 2.00 29.70
N VAL A 409 -20.86 2.49 28.46
CA VAL A 409 -19.71 2.18 27.61
C VAL A 409 -18.41 2.73 28.19
N ASP A 410 -18.39 3.99 28.65
CA ASP A 410 -17.20 4.56 29.32
C ASP A 410 -16.83 3.78 30.60
N LYS A 411 -17.82 3.27 31.34
CA LYS A 411 -17.57 2.42 32.52
C LYS A 411 -16.89 1.10 32.15
N ASP A 412 -17.39 0.45 31.10
CA ASP A 412 -16.92 -0.87 30.66
C ASP A 412 -15.58 -0.77 29.89
N PHE A 413 -15.33 0.35 29.21
CA PHE A 413 -14.15 0.61 28.38
C PHE A 413 -13.44 1.87 28.85
N LYS A 414 -12.56 1.74 29.84
CA LYS A 414 -11.84 2.90 30.40
C LYS A 414 -10.79 3.46 29.45
N GLU A 415 -10.09 2.56 28.76
CA GLU A 415 -9.03 2.89 27.80
C GLU A 415 -9.44 2.55 26.37
N GLY A 416 -8.74 3.15 25.42
CA GLY A 416 -8.93 2.89 23.99
C GLY A 416 -10.10 3.63 23.36
N GLN A 417 -10.20 3.50 22.03
CA GLN A 417 -11.05 4.34 21.20
C GLN A 417 -12.56 4.23 21.53
N VAL A 418 -13.04 3.05 21.91
CA VAL A 418 -14.46 2.84 22.25
C VAL A 418 -14.88 3.66 23.48
N GLY A 419 -14.05 3.68 24.52
CA GLY A 419 -14.26 4.51 25.71
C GLY A 419 -14.11 6.00 25.43
N GLU A 420 -13.11 6.37 24.63
CA GLU A 420 -12.89 7.75 24.17
C GLU A 420 -14.11 8.29 23.40
N ASN A 421 -14.70 7.49 22.51
CA ASN A 421 -15.95 7.82 21.80
C ASN A 421 -17.11 8.06 22.78
N ALA A 422 -17.26 7.20 23.78
CA ALA A 422 -18.31 7.32 24.78
C ALA A 422 -18.21 8.63 25.56
N ARG A 423 -17.00 8.99 25.99
CA ARG A 423 -16.71 10.27 26.66
C ARG A 423 -16.96 11.46 25.73
N TYR A 424 -16.55 11.37 24.48
CA TYR A 424 -16.78 12.41 23.48
C TYR A 424 -18.28 12.65 23.26
N TYR A 425 -19.10 11.60 23.10
CA TYR A 425 -20.54 11.75 22.95
C TYR A 425 -21.22 12.30 24.20
N ASN A 426 -20.78 11.92 25.41
CA ASN A 426 -21.25 12.54 26.64
C ASN A 426 -20.87 14.03 26.73
N ALA A 427 -19.66 14.42 26.31
CA ALA A 427 -19.24 15.83 26.25
C ALA A 427 -20.09 16.64 25.27
N ARG A 428 -20.40 16.05 24.10
CA ARG A 428 -21.30 16.64 23.10
C ARG A 428 -22.73 16.79 23.62
N LEU A 429 -23.20 15.83 24.42
CA LEU A 429 -24.49 15.92 25.09
C LEU A 429 -24.52 17.10 26.08
N SER A 430 -23.48 17.29 26.90
CA SER A 430 -23.33 18.46 27.77
C SER A 430 -23.40 19.77 26.98
N TYR A 431 -22.70 19.84 25.84
CA TYR A 431 -22.75 20.97 24.92
C TYR A 431 -24.17 21.28 24.43
N PHE A 432 -24.90 20.26 23.96
CA PHE A 432 -26.30 20.44 23.52
C PHE A 432 -27.26 20.86 24.64
N THR A 433 -26.93 20.55 25.89
CA THR A 433 -27.73 20.96 27.05
C THR A 433 -27.40 22.36 27.57
N GLY A 434 -26.37 23.01 27.01
CA GLY A 434 -25.93 24.34 27.45
C GLY A 434 -24.94 24.34 28.60
N ASP A 435 -24.52 23.16 29.09
CA ASP A 435 -23.50 23.06 30.12
C ASP A 435 -22.11 23.15 29.50
N PHE A 436 -21.81 24.33 28.94
CA PHE A 436 -20.59 24.58 28.17
C PHE A 436 -19.33 24.48 29.03
N ALA A 437 -19.41 24.86 30.31
CA ALA A 437 -18.28 24.74 31.24
C ALA A 437 -17.94 23.27 31.47
N TRP A 438 -18.95 22.42 31.65
CA TRP A 438 -18.73 20.98 31.80
C TRP A 438 -18.27 20.33 30.50
N ALA A 439 -18.92 20.65 29.37
CA ALA A 439 -18.51 20.20 28.05
C ALA A 439 -17.04 20.54 27.77
N GLN A 440 -16.62 21.76 28.12
CA GLN A 440 -15.26 22.24 27.93
C GLN A 440 -14.23 21.44 28.73
N GLU A 441 -14.51 21.15 29.99
CA GLU A 441 -13.59 20.34 30.81
C GLU A 441 -13.48 18.92 30.26
N GLN A 442 -14.60 18.34 29.81
CA GLN A 442 -14.60 17.02 29.18
C GLN A 442 -13.80 16.99 27.87
N PHE A 443 -14.00 17.95 26.96
CA PHE A 443 -13.25 18.02 25.71
C PHE A 443 -11.75 18.31 25.94
N LYS A 444 -11.42 19.13 26.94
CA LYS A 444 -10.03 19.39 27.33
C LYS A 444 -9.28 18.12 27.76
N ILE A 445 -9.94 17.24 28.52
CA ILE A 445 -9.37 15.94 28.89
C ILE A 445 -9.16 15.07 27.64
N LEU A 446 -10.11 15.10 26.71
CA LEU A 446 -10.06 14.31 25.47
C LEU A 446 -9.00 14.78 24.46
N LYS A 447 -8.43 15.98 24.60
CA LYS A 447 -7.27 16.40 23.78
C LYS A 447 -6.09 15.42 23.90
N GLY A 448 -5.93 14.80 25.07
CA GLY A 448 -4.90 13.79 25.33
C GLY A 448 -5.28 12.36 24.90
N ALA A 449 -6.40 12.17 24.19
CA ALA A 449 -6.83 10.85 23.73
C ALA A 449 -5.77 10.19 22.84
N THR A 450 -5.66 8.87 22.96
CA THR A 450 -4.73 8.08 22.16
C THR A 450 -5.18 7.98 20.70
N SER A 451 -6.49 8.07 20.45
CA SER A 451 -7.05 8.20 19.10
C SER A 451 -6.83 9.62 18.56
N LYS A 452 -6.02 9.74 17.51
CA LYS A 452 -5.77 11.02 16.82
C LYS A 452 -7.06 11.68 16.31
N LEU A 453 -8.02 10.89 15.83
CA LEU A 453 -9.30 11.42 15.34
C LEU A 453 -10.11 12.06 16.47
N ILE A 454 -10.25 11.37 17.60
CA ILE A 454 -11.01 11.90 18.74
C ILE A 454 -10.28 13.07 19.40
N SER A 455 -8.95 13.01 19.47
CA SER A 455 -8.15 14.14 19.93
C SER A 455 -8.39 15.39 19.08
N ASN A 456 -8.37 15.27 17.75
CA ASN A 456 -8.65 16.38 16.84
C ASN A 456 -10.08 16.93 17.01
N ASP A 457 -11.10 16.08 16.97
CA ASP A 457 -12.50 16.52 17.12
C ASP A 457 -12.75 17.19 18.48
N ALA A 458 -12.12 16.68 19.54
CA ALA A 458 -12.21 17.28 20.87
C ALA A 458 -11.42 18.60 20.98
N ILE A 459 -10.32 18.76 20.25
CA ILE A 459 -9.60 20.03 20.16
C ILE A 459 -10.50 21.08 19.51
N ASP A 460 -11.10 20.76 18.37
CA ASP A 460 -12.01 21.65 17.65
C ASP A 460 -13.15 22.13 18.52
N MET A 461 -13.89 21.20 19.14
CA MET A 461 -14.99 21.56 20.05
C MET A 461 -14.52 22.38 21.24
N SER A 462 -13.33 22.08 21.79
CA SER A 462 -12.80 22.80 22.94
C SER A 462 -12.32 24.21 22.61
N VAL A 463 -11.78 24.43 21.41
CA VAL A 463 -11.40 25.75 20.91
C VAL A 463 -12.66 26.56 20.65
N PHE A 464 -13.61 26.00 19.90
CA PHE A 464 -14.90 26.62 19.60
C PHE A 464 -15.64 27.10 20.86
N ILE A 465 -15.75 26.24 21.88
CA ILE A 465 -16.39 26.61 23.16
C ILE A 465 -15.58 27.70 23.88
N LEU A 466 -14.24 27.61 23.90
CA LEU A 466 -13.40 28.58 24.60
C LEU A 466 -13.50 29.99 23.99
N ASP A 467 -13.41 30.08 22.67
CA ASP A 467 -13.46 31.34 21.93
C ASP A 467 -14.82 32.03 22.09
N ASN A 468 -15.87 31.22 22.24
CA ASN A 468 -17.25 31.67 22.42
C ASN A 468 -17.75 31.62 23.87
N LEU A 469 -16.89 31.63 24.90
CA LEU A 469 -17.28 31.79 26.31
C LEU A 469 -16.81 33.12 26.94
N GLY A 470 -15.98 33.90 26.24
CA GLY A 470 -15.27 35.06 26.82
C GLY A 470 -15.97 36.42 26.78
N MET A 471 -17.10 36.60 26.08
CA MET A 471 -17.81 37.89 25.95
C MET A 471 -19.16 37.92 26.69
N ASP A 472 -19.68 39.11 27.02
CA ASP A 472 -20.89 39.27 27.84
C ASP A 472 -22.18 38.71 27.20
N THR A 473 -22.23 38.56 25.88
CA THR A 473 -23.39 38.01 25.13
C THR A 473 -23.25 36.53 24.75
N THR A 474 -22.14 35.90 25.10
CA THR A 474 -21.72 34.58 24.56
C THR A 474 -22.62 33.43 24.91
N HIS A 475 -23.13 33.34 26.14
CA HIS A 475 -23.87 32.15 26.55
C HIS A 475 -25.17 31.98 25.74
N ALA A 476 -25.88 33.07 25.47
CA ALA A 476 -27.12 33.02 24.71
C ALA A 476 -26.86 32.71 23.22
N THR A 477 -25.82 33.30 22.62
CA THR A 477 -25.45 33.02 21.22
C THR A 477 -24.96 31.59 21.05
N LEU A 478 -24.09 31.12 21.94
CA LEU A 478 -23.58 29.75 21.95
C LEU A 478 -24.70 28.73 22.18
N GLN A 479 -25.68 29.01 23.04
CA GLN A 479 -26.87 28.17 23.20
C GLN A 479 -27.71 28.12 21.92
N MET A 480 -27.94 29.26 21.26
CA MET A 480 -28.68 29.28 20.01
C MET A 480 -27.98 28.48 18.91
N PHE A 481 -26.64 28.55 18.87
CA PHE A 481 -25.84 27.75 17.94
C PHE A 481 -25.90 26.25 18.28
N ALA A 482 -25.71 25.88 19.56
CA ALA A 482 -25.81 24.49 20.02
C ALA A 482 -27.19 23.88 19.76
N ASP A 483 -28.27 24.67 19.90
CA ASP A 483 -29.62 24.26 19.52
C ASP A 483 -29.72 23.98 18.01
N ALA A 484 -29.10 24.81 17.18
CA ALA A 484 -29.10 24.64 15.73
C ALA A 484 -28.29 23.41 15.30
N ASP A 485 -27.12 23.20 15.91
CA ASP A 485 -26.30 22.01 15.69
C ASP A 485 -27.04 20.74 16.15
N LEU A 486 -27.74 20.78 17.30
CA LEU A 486 -28.61 19.68 17.71
C LEU A 486 -29.71 19.41 16.67
N LEU A 487 -30.38 20.44 16.15
CA LEU A 487 -31.39 20.27 15.10
C LEU A 487 -30.79 19.65 13.83
N ALA A 488 -29.58 20.05 13.43
CA ALA A 488 -28.87 19.46 12.31
C ALA A 488 -28.53 17.99 12.57
N PHE A 489 -28.06 17.66 13.79
CA PHE A 489 -27.82 16.30 14.23
C PHE A 489 -29.10 15.45 14.25
N GLN A 490 -30.25 16.03 14.55
CA GLN A 490 -31.57 15.38 14.50
C GLN A 490 -32.14 15.24 13.07
N ASN A 491 -31.36 15.54 12.03
CA ASN A 491 -31.79 15.63 10.64
C ASN A 491 -32.92 16.66 10.38
N LYS A 492 -33.14 17.60 11.31
CA LYS A 492 -34.13 18.69 11.19
C LYS A 492 -33.51 19.91 10.51
N TYR A 493 -32.94 19.69 9.32
CA TYR A 493 -32.09 20.65 8.62
C TYR A 493 -32.74 22.02 8.38
N GLN A 494 -34.02 22.07 8.01
CA GLN A 494 -34.70 23.36 7.77
C GLN A 494 -34.87 24.18 9.07
N GLN A 495 -35.11 23.49 10.19
CA GLN A 495 -35.20 24.15 11.49
C GLN A 495 -33.83 24.61 11.96
N ALA A 496 -32.79 23.81 11.72
CA ALA A 496 -31.40 24.18 11.99
C ALA A 496 -30.99 25.45 11.22
N LEU A 497 -31.24 25.51 9.91
CA LEU A 497 -30.98 26.68 9.08
C LEU A 497 -31.71 27.93 9.61
N SER A 498 -33.00 27.79 9.92
CA SER A 498 -33.80 28.90 10.47
C SER A 498 -33.25 29.41 11.80
N LYS A 499 -32.76 28.50 12.66
CA LYS A 499 -32.14 28.85 13.94
C LYS A 499 -30.79 29.54 13.73
N LEU A 500 -29.94 29.06 12.81
CA LEU A 500 -28.67 29.71 12.46
C LEU A 500 -28.91 31.14 11.93
N ASP A 501 -29.88 31.32 11.03
CA ASP A 501 -30.23 32.65 10.50
C ASP A 501 -30.69 33.60 11.62
N SER A 502 -31.40 33.10 12.63
CA SER A 502 -31.86 33.91 13.75
C SER A 502 -30.71 34.45 14.62
N ILE A 503 -29.57 33.78 14.69
CA ILE A 503 -28.41 34.24 15.46
C ILE A 503 -27.89 35.55 14.86
N ASN A 504 -27.72 35.60 13.53
CA ASN A 504 -27.23 36.80 12.83
C ASN A 504 -28.22 37.98 12.90
N ILE A 505 -29.51 37.71 13.09
CA ILE A 505 -30.53 38.76 13.26
C ILE A 505 -30.48 39.35 14.67
N VAL A 506 -30.38 38.49 15.69
CA VAL A 506 -30.39 38.91 17.11
C VAL A 506 -29.04 39.48 17.52
N PHE A 507 -27.94 38.99 16.94
CA PHE A 507 -26.55 39.34 17.26
C PHE A 507 -25.75 39.62 15.97
N PRO A 508 -26.05 40.72 15.25
CA PRO A 508 -25.38 41.04 13.99
C PRO A 508 -23.88 41.29 14.20
N GLY A 509 -23.04 40.69 13.36
CA GLY A 509 -21.57 40.85 13.40
C GLY A 509 -20.88 40.12 14.56
N HIS A 510 -21.52 39.11 15.13
CA HIS A 510 -20.90 38.25 16.16
C HIS A 510 -19.78 37.39 15.55
N SER A 511 -18.80 37.03 16.37
CA SER A 511 -17.67 36.13 16.01
C SER A 511 -18.06 34.68 15.67
N LEU A 512 -19.35 34.38 15.51
CA LEU A 512 -19.85 33.05 15.12
C LEU A 512 -20.25 33.01 13.64
N GLU A 513 -20.14 34.13 12.92
CA GLU A 513 -20.64 34.21 11.55
C GLU A 513 -19.92 33.22 10.62
N ASP A 514 -18.62 33.01 10.82
CA ASP A 514 -17.80 32.01 10.12
C ASP A 514 -18.25 30.57 10.45
N ASP A 515 -18.44 30.23 11.73
CA ASP A 515 -18.96 28.93 12.16
C ASP A 515 -20.37 28.65 11.63
N ILE A 516 -21.22 29.70 11.57
CA ILE A 516 -22.56 29.64 11.00
C ILE A 516 -22.48 29.32 9.51
N LEU A 517 -21.64 30.03 8.74
CA LEU A 517 -21.45 29.75 7.32
C LEU A 517 -20.96 28.32 7.09
N TYR A 518 -19.97 27.88 7.88
CA TYR A 518 -19.44 26.53 7.82
C TYR A 518 -20.51 25.46 8.08
N THR A 519 -21.31 25.64 9.14
CA THR A 519 -22.38 24.70 9.49
C THR A 519 -23.51 24.71 8.45
N LYS A 520 -23.88 25.88 7.91
CA LYS A 520 -24.85 25.95 6.81
C LYS A 520 -24.35 25.22 5.56
N ALA A 521 -23.08 25.34 5.21
CA ALA A 521 -22.49 24.60 4.08
C ALA A 521 -22.64 23.08 4.27
N HIS A 522 -22.33 22.57 5.46
CA HIS A 522 -22.51 21.15 5.82
C HIS A 522 -23.97 20.71 5.76
N ILE A 523 -24.91 21.53 6.24
CA ILE A 523 -26.35 21.24 6.13
C ILE A 523 -26.79 21.21 4.66
N PHE A 524 -26.35 22.16 3.83
CA PHE A 524 -26.68 22.19 2.41
C PHE A 524 -26.07 21.00 1.65
N LYS A 525 -24.87 20.55 2.03
CA LYS A 525 -24.27 19.30 1.54
C LYS A 525 -25.17 18.10 1.83
N LYS A 526 -25.71 17.98 3.05
CA LYS A 526 -26.68 16.91 3.43
C LYS A 526 -28.00 17.02 2.66
N LEU A 527 -28.49 18.24 2.44
CA LEU A 527 -29.69 18.51 1.65
C LEU A 527 -29.48 18.38 0.14
N ARG A 528 -28.23 18.20 -0.32
CA ARG A 528 -27.83 18.16 -1.73
C ARG A 528 -28.16 19.43 -2.50
N ARG A 529 -28.09 20.56 -1.79
CA ARG A 529 -28.24 21.91 -2.32
C ARG A 529 -26.85 22.45 -2.68
N THR A 530 -26.31 21.98 -3.80
CA THR A 530 -24.92 22.21 -4.20
C THR A 530 -24.57 23.68 -4.32
N ASP A 531 -25.41 24.48 -4.97
CA ASP A 531 -25.14 25.91 -5.19
C ASP A 531 -25.09 26.67 -3.86
N ASP A 532 -26.05 26.42 -2.96
CA ASP A 532 -26.07 27.05 -1.63
C ASP A 532 -24.86 26.62 -0.78
N MET A 533 -24.43 25.35 -0.86
CA MET A 533 -23.25 24.86 -0.16
C MET A 533 -21.97 25.55 -0.64
N ILE A 534 -21.78 25.65 -1.96
CA ILE A 534 -20.64 26.35 -2.57
C ILE A 534 -20.65 27.82 -2.15
N GLU A 535 -21.82 28.47 -2.19
CA GLU A 535 -21.96 29.87 -1.79
C GLU A 535 -21.53 30.09 -0.34
N MET A 536 -21.96 29.22 0.60
CA MET A 536 -21.57 29.35 2.00
C MET A 536 -20.06 29.19 2.20
N TYR A 537 -19.43 28.21 1.55
CA TYR A 537 -17.97 28.05 1.62
C TYR A 537 -17.24 29.25 0.98
N GLN A 538 -17.71 29.76 -0.15
CA GLN A 538 -17.11 30.93 -0.79
C GLN A 538 -17.20 32.16 0.10
N GLN A 539 -18.37 32.42 0.71
CA GLN A 539 -18.54 33.54 1.64
C GLN A 539 -17.61 33.42 2.86
N LEU A 540 -17.45 32.21 3.41
CA LEU A 540 -16.52 31.94 4.52
C LEU A 540 -15.07 32.28 4.11
N ILE A 541 -14.62 31.76 2.97
CA ILE A 541 -13.26 31.96 2.46
C ILE A 541 -12.95 33.43 2.14
N GLU A 542 -13.94 34.19 1.66
CA GLU A 542 -13.77 35.59 1.27
C GLU A 542 -13.83 36.54 2.48
N LYS A 543 -14.75 36.31 3.42
CA LYS A 543 -14.99 37.23 4.54
C LYS A 543 -14.11 36.95 5.76
N PHE A 544 -13.71 35.69 5.96
CA PHE A 544 -13.04 35.24 7.18
C PHE A 544 -11.74 34.48 6.88
N PRO A 545 -10.79 35.06 6.12
CA PRO A 545 -9.59 34.35 5.67
C PRO A 545 -8.66 33.88 6.80
N GLU A 546 -8.74 34.48 8.00
CA GLU A 546 -7.88 34.18 9.14
C GLU A 546 -8.51 33.17 10.13
N GLU A 547 -9.80 32.83 9.95
CA GLU A 547 -10.52 31.95 10.87
C GLU A 547 -10.16 30.48 10.67
N ILE A 548 -10.25 29.71 11.75
CA ILE A 548 -9.85 28.30 11.80
C ILE A 548 -10.67 27.45 10.82
N LYS A 549 -11.94 27.78 10.55
CA LYS A 549 -12.78 26.98 9.63
C LYS A 549 -12.56 27.26 8.15
N THR A 550 -11.72 28.24 7.81
CA THR A 550 -11.50 28.62 6.42
C THR A 550 -10.63 27.64 5.67
N ASP A 551 -9.59 27.07 6.29
CA ASP A 551 -8.74 26.08 5.63
C ASP A 551 -9.49 24.75 5.40
N ASP A 552 -10.30 24.32 6.39
CA ASP A 552 -11.27 23.22 6.27
C ASP A 552 -12.20 23.43 5.06
N ALA A 553 -12.81 24.62 4.96
CA ALA A 553 -13.73 24.98 3.87
C ALA A 553 -13.05 24.96 2.50
N ILE A 554 -11.82 25.48 2.38
CA ILE A 554 -11.05 25.43 1.13
C ILE A 554 -10.81 23.98 0.72
N PHE A 555 -10.37 23.13 1.66
CA PHE A 555 -10.08 21.73 1.35
C PHE A 555 -11.34 20.96 0.95
N GLU A 556 -12.43 21.09 1.72
CA GLU A 556 -13.69 20.42 1.44
C GLU A 556 -14.29 20.86 0.10
N LEU A 557 -14.24 22.17 -0.21
CA LEU A 557 -14.73 22.70 -1.48
C LEU A 557 -13.87 22.21 -2.66
N ALA A 558 -12.53 22.19 -2.51
CA ALA A 558 -11.62 21.67 -3.52
C ALA A 558 -11.87 20.18 -3.81
N GLU A 559 -11.99 19.38 -2.75
CA GLU A 559 -12.31 17.95 -2.87
C GLU A 559 -13.68 17.72 -3.50
N PHE A 560 -14.67 18.55 -3.18
CA PHE A 560 -15.99 18.45 -3.78
C PHE A 560 -15.94 18.74 -5.29
N TYR A 561 -15.22 19.78 -5.71
CA TYR A 561 -14.99 20.05 -7.13
C TYR A 561 -14.26 18.91 -7.83
N GLU A 562 -13.19 18.38 -7.23
CA GLU A 562 -12.40 17.28 -7.78
C GLU A 562 -13.24 16.01 -7.95
N THR A 563 -13.91 15.58 -6.87
CA THR A 563 -14.43 14.21 -6.77
C THR A 563 -15.91 14.08 -7.08
N GLN A 564 -16.71 15.11 -6.78
CA GLN A 564 -18.18 15.05 -6.91
C GLN A 564 -18.66 15.74 -8.18
N LEU A 565 -18.06 16.90 -8.51
CA LEU A 565 -18.43 17.65 -9.71
C LEU A 565 -17.56 17.33 -10.93
N ASN A 566 -16.45 16.61 -10.74
CA ASN A 566 -15.46 16.31 -11.78
C ASN A 566 -14.99 17.58 -12.52
N GLN A 567 -14.69 18.63 -11.74
CA GLN A 567 -14.25 19.96 -12.17
C GLN A 567 -12.85 20.25 -11.61
N PRO A 568 -11.80 19.53 -12.06
CA PRO A 568 -10.44 19.71 -11.55
C PRO A 568 -9.90 21.12 -11.75
N GLU A 569 -10.38 21.85 -12.76
CA GLU A 569 -10.02 23.25 -13.04
C GLU A 569 -10.42 24.21 -11.92
N LYS A 570 -11.49 23.89 -11.16
CA LYS A 570 -11.91 24.66 -9.98
C LYS A 570 -11.26 24.18 -8.69
N ALA A 571 -10.91 22.90 -8.62
CA ALA A 571 -10.22 22.31 -7.46
C ALA A 571 -8.77 22.78 -7.34
N LEU A 572 -8.04 22.86 -8.46
CA LEU A 572 -6.63 23.25 -8.52
C LEU A 572 -6.29 24.55 -7.77
N PRO A 573 -6.94 25.70 -8.05
CA PRO A 573 -6.62 26.96 -7.37
C PRO A 573 -6.92 26.92 -5.86
N LEU A 574 -7.90 26.13 -5.42
CA LEU A 574 -8.21 25.97 -4.00
C LEU A 574 -7.15 25.13 -3.29
N TYR A 575 -6.71 24.02 -3.89
CA TYR A 575 -5.60 23.24 -3.34
C TYR A 575 -4.30 24.06 -3.27
N GLU A 576 -4.01 24.84 -4.31
CA GLU A 576 -2.87 25.76 -4.33
C GLU A 576 -2.94 26.79 -3.19
N LYS A 577 -4.09 27.48 -3.07
CA LYS A 577 -4.34 28.44 -1.99
C LYS A 577 -4.11 27.80 -0.62
N LEU A 578 -4.60 26.58 -0.40
CA LEU A 578 -4.48 25.90 0.88
C LEU A 578 -3.01 25.68 1.29
N PHE A 579 -2.17 25.10 0.42
CA PHE A 579 -0.78 24.80 0.82
C PHE A 579 0.18 25.98 0.73
N MET A 580 -0.20 27.08 0.07
CA MET A 580 0.58 28.30 -0.02
C MET A 580 0.27 29.26 1.14
N ASP A 581 -1.02 29.49 1.40
CA ASP A 581 -1.47 30.53 2.34
C ASP A 581 -1.78 29.94 3.73
N TYR A 582 -2.14 28.65 3.81
CA TYR A 582 -2.52 27.95 5.04
C TYR A 582 -1.54 26.81 5.37
N SER A 583 -0.23 27.11 5.37
CA SER A 583 0.82 26.10 5.59
C SER A 583 0.73 25.37 6.95
N GLY A 584 0.01 25.95 7.92
CA GLY A 584 -0.27 25.35 9.23
C GLY A 584 -1.45 24.38 9.24
N SER A 585 -2.25 24.34 8.17
CA SER A 585 -3.40 23.44 8.03
C SER A 585 -3.00 21.97 8.10
N THR A 586 -3.84 21.15 8.72
CA THR A 586 -3.65 19.69 8.72
C THR A 586 -3.77 19.08 7.32
N TYR A 587 -4.42 19.79 6.39
CA TYR A 587 -4.66 19.35 5.00
C TYR A 587 -3.60 19.81 4.00
N SER A 588 -2.68 20.70 4.39
CA SER A 588 -1.69 21.32 3.51
C SER A 588 -0.84 20.31 2.72
N ALA A 589 -0.40 19.23 3.39
CA ALA A 589 0.40 18.19 2.75
C ALA A 589 -0.41 17.39 1.72
N GLU A 590 -1.67 17.07 2.03
CA GLU A 590 -2.55 16.33 1.14
C GLU A 590 -2.96 17.16 -0.07
N ALA A 591 -3.31 18.44 0.13
CA ALA A 591 -3.63 19.35 -0.98
C ALA A 591 -2.49 19.47 -1.99
N ARG A 592 -1.23 19.50 -1.53
CA ARG A 592 -0.06 19.52 -2.43
C ARG A 592 0.05 18.25 -3.28
N ILE A 593 -0.22 17.08 -2.69
CA ILE A 593 -0.22 15.80 -3.40
C ILE A 593 -1.34 15.78 -4.45
N ARG A 594 -2.56 16.16 -4.07
CA ARG A 594 -3.71 16.21 -4.98
C ARG A 594 -3.49 17.21 -6.12
N PHE A 595 -2.94 18.39 -5.83
CA PHE A 595 -2.59 19.38 -6.85
C PHE A 595 -1.61 18.84 -7.89
N ARG A 596 -0.52 18.19 -7.47
CA ARG A 596 0.45 17.55 -8.37
C ARG A 596 -0.20 16.46 -9.22
N ARG A 597 -1.07 15.65 -8.62
CA ARG A 597 -1.78 14.57 -9.30
C ARG A 597 -2.66 15.13 -10.41
N LEU A 598 -3.43 16.17 -10.11
CA LEU A 598 -4.33 16.81 -11.07
C LEU A 598 -3.58 17.52 -12.22
N ARG A 599 -2.33 17.91 -12.01
CA ARG A 599 -1.45 18.44 -13.07
C ARG A 599 -0.79 17.37 -13.94
N GLY A 600 -0.85 16.10 -13.55
CA GLY A 600 -0.15 15.01 -14.23
C GLY A 600 1.33 14.91 -13.88
N ASP A 601 1.77 15.51 -12.77
CA ASP A 601 3.13 15.32 -12.28
C ASP A 601 3.29 13.88 -11.77
N THR A 602 4.44 13.23 -12.04
CA THR A 602 4.77 11.92 -11.46
C THR A 602 4.96 12.06 -9.94
N ILE A 603 4.14 11.35 -9.16
CA ILE A 603 4.14 11.35 -7.69
C ILE A 603 4.91 10.16 -7.14
#